data_AF-A0A967S7Z4-F1
#
_entry.id   AF-A0A967S7Z4-F1
#
_cell.length_a   1.000
_cell.length_b   1.000
_cell.length_c   1.000
_cell.angle_alpha   90.00
_cell.angle_beta   90.00
_cell.angle_gamma   90.00
#
_symmetry.space_group_name_H-M   'P 1'
#
loop_
_entity.id
_entity.type
_entity.pdbx_description
1 polymer ?
#
loop_
_entity_poly.entity_id
_entity_poly.type
_entity_poly.pdbx_seq_one_letter_code
_entity_poly.pdbx_strand_id
1 'polypeptide(L)'
;YADHAADFLADEPVEADADRSLIRYEPIGPVLAVMPWNFPFWQVFRFAAPALMAGNVGLLKHASNVPGCALAIEQIFLSAGFPEGAFQTLLIESDRVERVLDDPRIRAATLTGS
;
A
#
# COMPACT_ATOMS: atom_id res chain seq x y z
N TYR A 1 -13.32 2.84 -1.35
CA TYR A 1 -12.60 1.56 -1.51
C TYR A 1 -13.25 0.44 -0.73
N ALA A 2 -13.52 0.59 0.57
CA ALA A 2 -14.24 -0.42 1.36
C ALA A 2 -15.53 -0.93 0.67
N ASP A 3 -16.36 -0.02 0.15
CA ASP A 3 -17.64 -0.40 -0.46
C ASP A 3 -17.57 -0.92 -1.91
N HIS A 4 -16.48 -0.63 -2.63
CA HIS A 4 -16.43 -0.80 -4.10
C HIS A 4 -15.22 -1.58 -4.62
N ALA A 5 -14.28 -1.99 -3.76
CA ALA A 5 -13.08 -2.67 -4.21
C ALA A 5 -13.37 -4.01 -4.91
N ALA A 6 -14.40 -4.74 -4.46
CA ALA A 6 -14.81 -5.98 -5.11
C ALA A 6 -15.24 -5.74 -6.56
N ASP A 7 -15.97 -4.66 -6.82
CA ASP A 7 -16.40 -4.29 -8.18
C ASP A 7 -15.21 -3.84 -9.03
N PHE A 8 -14.28 -3.07 -8.44
CA PHE A 8 -13.07 -2.61 -9.13
C PHE A 8 -12.11 -3.75 -9.50
N LEU A 9 -12.16 -4.88 -8.78
CA LEU A 9 -11.24 -6.01 -8.93
C LEU A 9 -11.92 -7.23 -9.56
N ALA A 10 -13.18 -7.10 -9.98
CA ALA A 10 -13.91 -8.19 -10.61
C ALA A 10 -13.22 -8.64 -11.92
N ASP A 11 -13.27 -9.94 -12.20
CA ASP A 11 -12.79 -10.49 -13.47
C ASP A 11 -13.55 -9.82 -14.63
N GLU A 12 -12.83 -9.28 -15.60
CA GLU A 12 -13.41 -8.67 -16.81
C GLU A 12 -13.33 -9.68 -17.97
N PRO A 13 -14.46 -10.22 -18.48
CA PRO A 13 -14.44 -11.12 -19.63
C PRO A 13 -13.95 -10.42 -20.89
N VAL A 14 -13.13 -11.12 -21.69
CA VAL A 14 -12.61 -10.61 -22.97
C VAL A 14 -13.02 -11.57 -24.09
N GLU A 15 -13.51 -11.01 -25.19
CA GLU A 15 -13.76 -11.79 -26.40
C GLU A 15 -12.44 -12.23 -27.03
N ALA A 16 -12.25 -13.54 -27.13
CA ALA A 16 -11.09 -14.17 -27.76
C ALA A 16 -11.52 -15.52 -28.36
N ASP A 17 -10.69 -16.08 -29.24
CA ASP A 17 -10.96 -17.38 -29.89
C ASP A 17 -10.88 -18.60 -28.93
N ALA A 18 -10.67 -18.37 -27.63
CA ALA A 18 -10.58 -19.39 -26.59
C ALA A 18 -11.90 -19.54 -25.80
N ASP A 19 -12.14 -20.71 -25.19
CA ASP A 19 -13.37 -21.03 -24.44
C ASP A 19 -13.65 -20.07 -23.26
N ARG A 20 -12.60 -19.50 -22.65
CA ARG A 20 -12.70 -18.49 -21.60
C ARG A 20 -11.47 -17.60 -21.59
N SER A 21 -11.66 -16.30 -21.72
CA SER A 21 -10.61 -15.29 -21.56
C SER A 21 -11.12 -14.16 -20.68
N LEU A 22 -10.27 -13.71 -19.74
CA LEU A 22 -10.59 -12.64 -18.81
C LEU A 22 -9.33 -11.85 -18.43
N ILE A 23 -9.53 -10.62 -18.01
CA ILE A 23 -8.55 -9.80 -17.29
C ILE A 23 -8.85 -9.96 -15.80
N ARG A 24 -7.80 -10.22 -15.01
CA ARG A 24 -7.85 -10.30 -13.56
C ARG A 24 -6.80 -9.39 -12.96
N TYR A 25 -7.19 -8.67 -11.91
CA TYR A 25 -6.29 -7.82 -11.15
C TYR A 25 -5.78 -8.57 -9.92
N GLU A 26 -4.51 -8.93 -9.93
CA GLU A 26 -3.86 -9.65 -8.82
C GLU A 26 -2.91 -8.72 -8.04
N PRO A 27 -2.75 -8.91 -6.72
CA PRO A 27 -1.79 -8.14 -5.95
C PRO A 27 -0.36 -8.37 -6.43
N ILE A 28 0.43 -7.32 -6.43
CA ILE A 28 1.84 -7.37 -6.83
C ILE A 28 2.76 -7.73 -5.66
N GLY A 29 2.35 -7.47 -4.41
CA GLY A 29 3.10 -7.74 -3.18
C GLY A 29 3.35 -6.47 -2.34
N PRO A 30 4.46 -6.42 -1.56
CA PRO A 30 4.80 -5.27 -0.73
C PRO A 30 5.04 -3.97 -1.51
N VAL A 31 4.40 -2.89 -1.06
CA VAL A 31 4.54 -1.54 -1.62
C VAL A 31 5.14 -0.60 -0.57
N LEU A 32 6.28 0.01 -0.89
CA LEU A 32 6.91 1.02 -0.04
C LEU A 32 6.34 2.41 -0.32
N ALA A 33 5.81 3.07 0.69
CA ALA A 33 5.31 4.43 0.63
C ALA A 33 6.22 5.40 1.39
N VAL A 34 6.68 6.43 0.70
CA VAL A 34 7.43 7.56 1.27
C VAL A 34 6.51 8.78 1.29
N MET A 35 6.08 9.20 2.50
CA MET A 35 4.98 10.17 2.65
C MET A 35 5.38 11.44 3.41
N PRO A 36 4.83 12.62 3.05
CA PRO A 36 5.22 13.92 3.60
C PRO A 36 4.38 14.30 4.83
N TRP A 37 4.81 15.32 5.56
CA TRP A 37 4.20 15.73 6.83
C TRP A 37 2.94 16.59 6.70
N ASN A 38 2.68 17.21 5.55
CA ASN A 38 1.66 18.26 5.41
C ASN A 38 0.22 17.74 5.54
N PHE A 39 -0.02 16.49 5.17
CA PHE A 39 -1.30 15.79 5.34
C PHE A 39 -1.03 14.37 5.85
N PRO A 40 -0.62 14.23 7.13
CA PRO A 40 0.08 13.04 7.61
C PRO A 40 -0.78 11.77 7.59
N PHE A 41 -2.10 11.90 7.74
CA PHE A 41 -3.03 10.78 7.59
C PHE A 41 -3.49 10.60 6.15
N TRP A 42 -3.93 11.69 5.50
CA TRP A 42 -4.55 11.60 4.17
C TRP A 42 -3.58 11.08 3.10
N GLN A 43 -2.32 11.50 3.10
CA GLN A 43 -1.34 11.01 2.12
C GLN A 43 -1.12 9.51 2.22
N VAL A 44 -1.10 9.00 3.46
CA VAL A 44 -0.95 7.57 3.73
C VAL A 44 -2.19 6.81 3.30
N PHE A 45 -3.39 7.23 3.72
CA PHE A 45 -4.62 6.51 3.35
C PHE A 45 -4.93 6.55 1.85
N ARG A 46 -4.51 7.62 1.15
CA ARG A 46 -4.69 7.74 -0.29
C ARG A 46 -4.01 6.62 -1.07
N PHE A 47 -2.87 6.09 -0.60
CA PHE A 47 -2.24 4.91 -1.21
C PHE A 47 -2.69 3.62 -0.51
N ALA A 48 -2.77 3.62 0.82
CA ALA A 48 -2.97 2.40 1.60
C ALA A 48 -4.36 1.80 1.34
N ALA A 49 -5.40 2.62 1.26
CA ALA A 49 -6.77 2.13 1.04
C ALA A 49 -6.93 1.34 -0.27
N PRO A 50 -6.54 1.86 -1.45
CA PRO A 50 -6.60 1.04 -2.68
C PRO A 50 -5.62 -0.14 -2.66
N ALA A 51 -4.39 0.07 -2.19
CA ALA A 51 -3.35 -0.97 -2.26
C ALA A 51 -3.71 -2.20 -1.42
N LEU A 52 -4.15 -1.98 -0.17
CA LEU A 52 -4.53 -3.07 0.74
C LEU A 52 -5.81 -3.78 0.29
N MET A 53 -6.80 -3.03 -0.21
CA MET A 53 -8.02 -3.63 -0.75
C MET A 53 -7.76 -4.47 -2.00
N ALA A 54 -6.73 -4.14 -2.78
CA ALA A 54 -6.24 -4.96 -3.89
C ALA A 54 -5.41 -6.19 -3.46
N GLY A 55 -5.22 -6.40 -2.15
CA GLY A 55 -4.48 -7.54 -1.60
C GLY A 55 -2.97 -7.34 -1.45
N ASN A 56 -2.46 -6.12 -1.65
CA ASN A 56 -1.05 -5.81 -1.38
C ASN A 56 -0.83 -5.61 0.12
N VAL A 57 0.45 -5.52 0.52
CA VAL A 57 0.84 -5.06 1.86
C VAL A 57 1.57 -3.72 1.76
N GLY A 58 1.41 -2.87 2.78
CA GLY A 58 1.97 -1.51 2.80
C GLY A 58 3.12 -1.36 3.78
N LEU A 59 4.22 -0.75 3.34
CA LEU A 59 5.31 -0.30 4.21
C LEU A 59 5.36 1.22 4.18
N LEU A 60 5.39 1.89 5.32
CA LEU A 60 5.40 3.34 5.42
C LEU A 60 6.72 3.86 5.98
N LYS A 61 7.48 4.60 5.16
CA LYS A 61 8.49 5.54 5.64
C LYS A 61 7.87 6.93 5.66
N HIS A 62 7.55 7.45 6.85
CA HIS A 62 6.94 8.77 6.96
C HIS A 62 8.00 9.89 7.08
N ALA A 63 7.54 11.14 7.13
CA ALA A 63 8.41 12.27 7.41
C ALA A 63 8.85 12.22 8.89
N SER A 64 10.14 12.50 9.15
CA SER A 64 10.77 12.27 10.46
C SER A 64 10.18 13.12 11.59
N ASN A 65 9.41 14.17 11.27
CA ASN A 65 8.73 15.03 12.24
C ASN A 65 7.28 14.60 12.58
N VAL A 66 6.75 13.53 11.96
CA VAL A 66 5.41 12.99 12.24
C VAL A 66 5.40 11.47 12.55
N PRO A 67 6.36 10.92 13.32
CA PRO A 67 6.43 9.48 13.58
C PRO A 67 5.23 8.96 14.39
N GLY A 68 4.67 9.79 15.28
CA GLY A 68 3.46 9.42 16.04
C GLY A 68 2.23 9.21 15.14
N CYS A 69 2.10 9.97 14.05
CA CYS A 69 1.05 9.74 13.06
C CYS A 69 1.25 8.40 12.35
N ALA A 70 2.49 8.07 11.99
CA ALA A 70 2.81 6.80 11.33
C ALA A 70 2.40 5.59 12.19
N LEU A 71 2.82 5.58 13.46
CA LEU A 71 2.47 4.52 14.41
C LEU A 71 0.97 4.44 14.68
N ALA A 72 0.29 5.59 14.77
CA ALA A 72 -1.17 5.62 14.94
C ALA A 72 -1.89 5.00 13.73
N ILE A 73 -1.40 5.21 12.51
CA ILE A 73 -1.99 4.64 11.30
C ILE A 73 -1.82 3.12 11.27
N GLU A 74 -0.64 2.60 11.60
CA GLU A 74 -0.42 1.16 11.75
C GLU A 74 -1.36 0.55 12.79
N GLN A 75 -1.51 1.19 13.95
CA GLN A 75 -2.43 0.74 14.98
C GLN A 75 -3.90 0.76 14.52
N ILE A 76 -4.30 1.73 13.68
CA ILE A 76 -5.65 1.77 13.11
C ILE A 76 -5.91 0.53 12.26
N PHE A 77 -4.97 0.12 11.39
CA PHE A 77 -5.15 -1.09 10.58
C PHE A 77 -5.26 -2.35 11.42
N LEU A 78 -4.40 -2.52 12.42
CA LEU A 78 -4.48 -3.64 13.37
C LEU A 78 -5.83 -3.65 14.10
N SER A 79 -6.27 -2.49 14.59
CA SER A 79 -7.54 -2.37 15.33
C SER A 79 -8.77 -2.58 14.43
N ALA A 80 -8.65 -2.32 13.13
CA ALA A 80 -9.67 -2.60 12.12
C ALA A 80 -9.74 -4.10 11.73
N GLY A 81 -8.86 -4.95 12.26
CA GLY A 81 -8.84 -6.38 12.01
C GLY A 81 -8.01 -6.82 10.81
N PHE A 82 -7.15 -5.94 10.26
CA PHE A 82 -6.18 -6.37 9.26
C PHE A 82 -5.17 -7.35 9.88
N PRO A 83 -4.68 -8.33 9.10
CA PRO A 83 -3.61 -9.21 9.56
C PRO A 83 -2.37 -8.42 10.00
N GLU A 84 -1.65 -8.95 10.99
CA GLU A 84 -0.35 -8.42 11.37
C GLU A 84 0.59 -8.39 10.15
N GLY A 85 1.27 -7.26 9.94
CA GLY A 85 2.15 -7.07 8.78
C GLY A 85 1.44 -6.64 7.50
N ALA A 86 0.10 -6.56 7.45
CA ALA A 86 -0.60 -6.03 6.28
C ALA A 86 -0.24 -4.56 6.01
N PHE A 87 0.02 -3.78 7.06
CA PHE A 87 0.57 -2.43 6.99
C PHE A 87 1.59 -2.25 8.12
N GLN A 88 2.80 -1.77 7.81
CA GLN A 88 3.87 -1.57 8.80
C GLN A 88 4.54 -0.21 8.66
N THR A 89 4.85 0.43 9.78
CA THR A 89 5.67 1.64 9.83
C THR A 89 7.15 1.28 9.89
N LEU A 90 7.94 1.87 9.00
CA LEU A 90 9.40 1.84 9.05
C LEU A 90 9.91 3.14 9.66
N LEU A 91 10.32 3.07 10.93
CA LEU A 91 11.01 4.16 11.63
C LEU A 91 12.48 4.19 11.22
N ILE A 92 12.73 4.59 9.98
CA ILE A 92 14.06 4.69 9.37
C ILE A 92 14.30 6.09 8.82
N GLU A 93 15.56 6.49 8.79
CA GLU A 93 15.99 7.70 8.09
C GLU A 93 15.94 7.53 6.58
N SER A 94 15.90 8.65 5.84
CA SER A 94 15.76 8.64 4.38
C SER A 94 16.91 7.94 3.66
N ASP A 95 18.12 7.95 4.23
CA ASP A 95 19.31 7.27 3.67
C ASP A 95 19.19 5.73 3.69
N ARG A 96 18.25 5.17 4.47
CA ARG A 96 17.98 3.72 4.50
C ARG A 96 16.94 3.26 3.50
N VAL A 97 16.24 4.20 2.84
CA VAL A 97 15.18 3.87 1.87
C VAL A 97 15.74 3.10 0.67
N GLU A 98 16.93 3.46 0.18
CA GLU A 98 17.60 2.78 -0.94
C GLU A 98 17.77 1.28 -0.65
N ARG A 99 18.25 0.93 0.54
CA ARG A 99 18.40 -0.47 0.96
C ARG A 99 17.07 -1.22 1.04
N VAL A 100 15.97 -0.54 1.35
CA VAL A 100 14.64 -1.16 1.34
C VAL A 100 14.18 -1.41 -0.09
N LEU A 101 14.41 -0.45 -1.00
CA LEU A 101 14.09 -0.59 -2.42
C LEU A 101 14.88 -1.71 -3.11
N ASP A 102 16.11 -1.96 -2.67
CA ASP A 102 16.95 -3.06 -3.20
C ASP A 102 16.47 -4.46 -2.79
N ASP A 103 15.56 -4.57 -1.81
CA ASP A 103 15.04 -5.87 -1.40
C ASP A 103 14.08 -6.41 -2.48
N PRO A 104 14.33 -7.62 -3.04
CA PRO A 104 13.54 -8.16 -4.16
C PRO A 104 12.08 -8.44 -3.80
N ARG A 105 11.73 -8.44 -2.50
CA ARG A 105 10.35 -8.56 -2.02
C ARG A 105 9.59 -7.25 -2.14
N ILE A 106 10.24 -6.10 -2.26
CA ILE A 106 9.56 -4.83 -2.54
C ILE A 106 9.21 -4.78 -4.02
N ARG A 107 7.92 -4.58 -4.31
CA ARG A 107 7.37 -4.76 -5.66
C ARG A 107 6.98 -3.45 -6.32
N ALA A 108 6.76 -2.42 -5.52
CA ALA A 108 6.56 -1.06 -5.98
C ALA A 108 6.95 -0.04 -4.90
N ALA A 109 7.16 1.20 -5.33
CA ALA A 109 7.31 2.34 -4.45
C ALA A 109 6.36 3.47 -4.87
N THR A 110 5.86 4.21 -3.89
CA THR A 110 5.07 5.42 -4.11
C THR A 110 5.63 6.55 -3.25
N LEU A 111 5.71 7.75 -3.84
CA LEU A 111 6.27 8.92 -3.19
C LEU A 111 5.30 10.09 -3.35
N THR A 112 5.08 10.82 -2.26
CA THR A 112 4.53 12.17 -2.33
C THR A 112 5.42 13.08 -1.50
N GLY A 113 5.93 14.15 -2.09
CA GLY A 113 6.87 15.05 -1.44
C GLY A 113 7.77 15.76 -2.46
N SER A 114 8.79 16.43 -1.95
CA SER A 114 9.85 17.11 -2.69
C SER A 114 11.19 16.81 -2.04
#